data_AF-A0A7K5CBT6-F1
#
_entry.id   AF-A0A7K5CBT6-F1
#
_cell.length_a   1.000
_cell.length_b   1.000
_cell.length_c   1.000
_cell.angle_alpha   90.00
_cell.angle_beta   90.00
_cell.angle_gamma   90.00
#
_symmetry.space_group_name_H-M   'P 1'
#
loop_
_entity.id
_entity.type
_entity.pdbx_description
1 polymer ?
#
loop_
_entity_poly.entity_id
_entity_poly.type
_entity_poly.pdbx_seq_one_letter_code
_entity_poly.pdbx_strand_id
1 'polypeptide(L)'
;QTDCFNYVRFLQSYNSSHLYACGTYAFQPKCTYIELSGFTLDPVAFEDGKGKCPYDPTKGHTGLIVDGELYSATFNNFLGTEPVILRNLGPHYSMKTEYLTSWLNGGDAQGTGDAGGDRGRGAGVTRCFCRASLRGSAGSGSGDDDKVYFFFSERAVEYDCYAEQVVARVARVCKVRLG
;
A
#
# COMPACT_ATOMS: atom_id res chain seq x y z
N GLN A 1 -25.84 -2.13 -2.63
CA GLN A 1 -25.19 -0.95 -3.24
C GLN A 1 -24.50 -0.18 -2.12
N THR A 2 -23.31 -0.61 -1.74
CA THR A 2 -22.52 -0.05 -0.62
C THR A 2 -21.19 0.51 -1.07
N ASP A 3 -20.67 0.13 -2.24
CA ASP A 3 -19.25 0.31 -2.51
C ASP A 3 -18.91 1.69 -3.12
N CYS A 4 -19.92 2.49 -3.47
CA CYS A 4 -19.77 3.83 -4.06
C CYS A 4 -19.58 4.96 -3.03
N PHE A 5 -19.18 4.65 -1.81
CA PHE A 5 -18.81 5.65 -0.80
C PHE A 5 -17.29 5.91 -0.80
N ASN A 6 -16.90 6.97 -0.10
CA ASN A 6 -15.50 7.18 0.23
C ASN A 6 -15.15 6.42 1.52
N TYR A 7 -14.42 5.32 1.39
CA TYR A 7 -13.88 4.59 2.53
C TYR A 7 -12.47 5.09 2.81
N VAL A 8 -12.24 5.74 3.95
CA VAL A 8 -10.89 6.14 4.38
C VAL A 8 -10.06 4.89 4.66
N ARG A 9 -8.95 4.71 3.94
CA ARG A 9 -8.07 3.53 4.03
C ARG A 9 -6.71 3.84 4.65
N PHE A 10 -6.31 5.11 4.60
CA PHE A 10 -5.07 5.59 5.17
C PHE A 10 -5.31 6.88 5.95
N LEU A 11 -4.76 6.97 7.15
CA LEU A 11 -4.76 8.18 7.97
C LEU A 11 -3.53 8.15 8.88
N GLN A 12 -2.61 9.10 8.72
CA GLN A 12 -1.41 9.20 9.55
C GLN A 12 -0.99 10.68 9.69
N SER A 13 -0.30 11.03 10.78
CA SER A 13 0.37 12.32 10.89
C SER A 13 1.41 12.48 9.79
N TYR A 14 1.33 13.59 9.04
CA TYR A 14 2.32 13.98 8.05
C TYR A 14 3.39 14.88 8.67
N ASN A 15 2.93 15.86 9.45
CA ASN A 15 3.77 16.75 10.25
C ASN A 15 3.01 17.16 11.53
N SER A 16 3.54 18.15 12.27
CA SER A 16 2.94 18.62 13.53
C SER A 16 1.60 19.35 13.36
N SER A 17 1.25 19.81 12.15
CA SER A 17 0.04 20.58 11.89
C SER A 17 -0.96 19.86 10.98
N HIS A 18 -0.56 18.79 10.27
CA HIS A 18 -1.40 18.11 9.29
C HIS A 18 -1.36 16.59 9.43
N LEU A 19 -2.53 15.97 9.24
CA LEU A 19 -2.66 14.56 8.89
C LEU A 19 -2.66 14.41 7.37
N TYR A 20 -2.19 13.28 6.88
CA TYR A 20 -2.42 12.84 5.50
C TYR A 20 -3.46 11.73 5.49
N ALA A 21 -4.48 11.87 4.65
CA ALA A 21 -5.58 10.93 4.55
C ALA A 21 -5.77 10.50 3.10
N CYS A 22 -6.08 9.21 2.88
CA CYS A 22 -6.50 8.70 1.58
C CYS A 22 -7.73 7.81 1.72
N GLY A 23 -8.61 7.86 0.72
CA GLY A 23 -9.79 7.00 0.65
C GLY A 23 -10.14 6.57 -0.76
N THR A 24 -10.99 5.55 -0.86
CA THR A 24 -11.40 4.92 -2.14
C THR A 24 -12.15 5.88 -3.05
N TYR A 25 -12.83 6.88 -2.46
CA TYR A 25 -13.60 7.91 -3.15
C TYR A 25 -14.43 7.36 -4.32
N ALA A 26 -15.29 6.37 -4.02
CA ALA A 26 -16.14 5.69 -5.01
C ALA A 26 -15.35 5.12 -6.20
N PHE A 27 -14.33 4.30 -5.92
CA PHE A 27 -13.42 3.73 -6.91
C PHE A 27 -12.66 4.78 -7.74
N GLN A 28 -12.35 5.93 -7.16
CA GLN A 28 -11.49 6.95 -7.75
C GLN A 28 -10.57 7.50 -6.67
N PRO A 29 -9.62 6.71 -6.14
CA PRO A 29 -8.92 6.98 -4.90
C PRO A 29 -8.32 8.39 -4.87
N LYS A 30 -8.55 9.11 -3.77
CA LYS A 30 -8.06 10.47 -3.53
C LYS A 30 -7.34 10.56 -2.19
N CYS A 31 -6.37 11.46 -2.13
CA CYS A 31 -5.68 11.81 -0.90
C CYS A 31 -5.76 13.32 -0.63
N THR A 32 -5.64 13.72 0.63
CA THR A 32 -5.64 15.13 1.06
C THR A 32 -4.90 15.30 2.38
N TYR A 33 -4.64 16.55 2.74
CA TYR A 33 -4.15 16.93 4.05
C TYR A 33 -5.30 17.46 4.90
N ILE A 34 -5.32 17.07 6.18
CA ILE A 34 -6.28 17.57 7.17
C ILE A 34 -5.51 18.40 8.19
N GLU A 35 -5.82 19.69 8.27
CA GLU A 35 -5.25 20.60 9.25
C GLU A 35 -5.75 20.25 10.65
N LEU A 36 -4.83 20.07 11.61
CA LEU A 36 -5.14 19.63 12.96
C LEU A 36 -5.78 20.71 13.83
N SER A 37 -5.49 21.99 13.58
CA SER A 37 -5.95 23.12 14.39
C SER A 37 -7.49 23.27 14.35
N GLY A 38 -8.06 23.19 13.14
CA GLY A 38 -9.49 23.32 12.86
C GLY A 38 -10.17 22.03 12.42
N PHE A 39 -9.42 20.94 12.23
CA PHE A 39 -9.90 19.69 11.65
C PHE A 39 -10.56 19.89 10.28
N THR A 40 -9.91 20.68 9.44
CA THR A 40 -10.41 21.09 8.12
C THR A 40 -9.55 20.50 7.00
N LEU A 41 -10.18 20.21 5.87
CA LEU A 41 -9.51 19.82 4.62
C LEU A 41 -9.90 20.78 3.50
N ASP A 42 -9.02 20.99 2.54
CA ASP A 42 -9.33 21.76 1.33
C ASP A 42 -10.02 20.85 0.30
N PRO A 43 -11.31 21.09 -0.02
CA PRO A 43 -12.07 20.23 -0.94
C PRO A 43 -11.64 20.35 -2.40
N VAL A 44 -10.80 21.34 -2.74
CA VAL A 44 -10.30 21.55 -4.10
C VAL A 44 -8.90 20.96 -4.27
N ALA A 45 -8.15 20.78 -3.19
CA ALA A 45 -6.77 20.29 -3.18
C ALA A 45 -6.64 18.76 -2.99
N PHE A 46 -7.47 17.97 -3.68
CA PHE A 46 -7.31 16.52 -3.66
C PHE A 46 -6.19 16.05 -4.59
N GLU A 47 -5.27 15.26 -4.05
CA GLU A 47 -4.24 14.57 -4.80
C GLU A 47 -4.77 13.25 -5.38
N ASP A 48 -4.13 12.77 -6.47
CA ASP A 48 -4.35 11.43 -6.97
C ASP A 48 -3.91 10.37 -5.95
N GLY A 49 -4.82 9.42 -5.68
CA GLY A 49 -4.63 8.35 -4.71
C GLY A 49 -4.22 7.01 -5.35
N LYS A 50 -4.01 6.96 -6.67
CA LYS A 50 -3.59 5.75 -7.38
C LYS A 50 -2.28 5.20 -6.79
N GLY A 51 -2.30 3.92 -6.39
CA GLY A 51 -1.16 3.26 -5.76
C GLY A 51 -0.88 3.68 -4.30
N LYS A 52 -1.54 4.74 -3.79
CA LYS A 52 -1.52 5.14 -2.37
C LYS A 52 -2.67 4.51 -1.59
N CYS A 53 -3.82 4.37 -2.26
CA CYS A 53 -5.06 3.83 -1.71
C CYS A 53 -5.73 2.92 -2.74
N PRO A 54 -6.38 1.81 -2.33
CA PRO A 54 -7.10 0.94 -3.26
C PRO A 54 -8.33 1.64 -3.84
N TYR A 55 -8.75 1.18 -5.02
CA TYR A 55 -10.01 1.56 -5.65
C TYR A 55 -11.21 0.92 -4.93
N ASP A 56 -11.11 -0.38 -4.65
CA ASP A 56 -12.15 -1.18 -4.02
C ASP A 56 -11.91 -1.29 -2.50
N PRO A 57 -12.93 -1.00 -1.65
CA PRO A 57 -12.82 -1.06 -0.18
C PRO A 57 -12.62 -2.49 0.38
N THR A 58 -12.69 -3.52 -0.44
CA THR A 58 -12.40 -4.91 -0.04
C THR A 58 -10.94 -5.29 -0.32
N LYS A 59 -10.22 -4.52 -1.14
CA LYS A 59 -8.81 -4.79 -1.47
C LYS A 59 -7.91 -4.37 -0.32
N GLY A 60 -6.91 -5.20 -0.06
CA GLY A 60 -5.95 -4.96 1.01
C GLY A 60 -5.02 -3.79 0.69
N HIS A 61 -4.56 -3.15 1.75
CA HIS A 61 -3.83 -1.90 1.71
C HIS A 61 -2.99 -1.78 2.99
N THR A 62 -1.83 -1.16 2.85
CA THR A 62 -1.03 -0.68 3.96
C THR A 62 -0.28 0.58 3.55
N GLY A 63 0.04 1.42 4.52
CA GLY A 63 0.83 2.62 4.30
C GLY A 63 1.62 3.00 5.53
N LEU A 64 2.68 3.77 5.33
CA LEU A 64 3.47 4.38 6.38
C LEU A 64 4.16 5.65 5.85
N ILE A 65 4.05 6.74 6.58
CA ILE A 65 4.83 7.96 6.36
C ILE A 65 6.07 7.92 7.25
N VAL A 66 7.24 8.14 6.65
CA VAL A 66 8.54 8.29 7.32
C VAL A 66 9.25 9.49 6.68
N ASP A 67 9.68 10.45 7.49
CA ASP A 67 10.40 11.65 7.04
C ASP A 67 9.69 12.40 5.89
N GLY A 68 8.36 12.44 5.92
CA GLY A 68 7.54 13.11 4.90
C GLY A 68 7.36 12.33 3.59
N GLU A 69 7.93 11.13 3.48
CA GLU A 69 7.70 10.23 2.34
C GLU A 69 6.67 9.15 2.70
N LEU A 70 5.70 8.92 1.83
CA LEU A 70 4.71 7.86 1.95
C LEU A 70 5.23 6.58 1.29
N TYR A 71 5.24 5.50 2.06
CA TYR A 71 5.47 4.14 1.61
C TYR A 71 4.14 3.38 1.69
N SER A 72 3.60 2.98 0.55
CA SER A 72 2.28 2.33 0.45
C SER A 72 2.38 1.02 -0.32
N ALA A 73 1.53 0.07 0.03
CA ALA A 73 1.35 -1.16 -0.74
C ALA A 73 -0.14 -1.45 -0.90
N THR A 74 -0.58 -1.55 -2.16
CA THR A 74 -1.97 -1.71 -2.56
C THR A 74 -2.01 -2.13 -4.04
N PHE A 75 -3.10 -1.85 -4.74
CA PHE A 75 -3.25 -2.07 -6.17
C PHE A 75 -3.24 -0.77 -6.98
N ASN A 76 -2.64 -0.83 -8.16
CA ASN A 76 -2.45 0.30 -9.06
C ASN A 76 -3.62 0.49 -10.04
N ASN A 77 -4.55 -0.45 -10.16
CA ASN A 77 -5.66 -0.40 -11.11
C ASN A 77 -7.02 -0.65 -10.45
N PHE A 78 -8.08 -0.30 -11.18
CA PHE A 78 -9.47 -0.44 -10.73
C PHE A 78 -9.85 -1.90 -10.41
N LEU A 79 -9.36 -2.86 -11.21
CA LEU A 79 -9.66 -4.29 -11.07
C LEU A 79 -9.00 -4.91 -9.82
N GLY A 80 -7.99 -4.25 -9.25
CA GLY A 80 -7.20 -4.77 -8.16
C GLY A 80 -6.44 -6.04 -8.54
N THR A 81 -5.79 -5.99 -9.71
CA THR A 81 -4.94 -7.08 -10.28
C THR A 81 -3.48 -6.66 -10.42
N GLU A 82 -3.18 -5.36 -10.37
CA GLU A 82 -1.81 -4.82 -10.41
C GLU A 82 -1.31 -4.47 -9.00
N PRO A 83 -0.75 -5.41 -8.22
CA PRO A 83 -0.16 -5.07 -6.91
C PRO A 83 1.03 -4.13 -7.10
N VAL A 84 1.20 -3.19 -6.18
CA VAL A 84 2.28 -2.21 -6.22
C VAL A 84 2.75 -1.88 -4.82
N ILE A 85 4.08 -1.79 -4.65
CA ILE A 85 4.69 -1.04 -3.55
C ILE A 85 5.14 0.31 -4.14
N LEU A 86 4.63 1.40 -3.57
CA LEU A 86 4.85 2.78 -4.03
C LEU A 86 5.52 3.60 -2.92
N ARG A 87 6.61 4.29 -3.27
CA ARG A 87 7.13 5.44 -2.55
C ARG A 87 6.71 6.72 -3.28
N ASN A 88 6.00 7.60 -2.59
CA ASN A 88 5.54 8.90 -3.10
C ASN A 88 5.67 9.96 -1.98
N LEU A 89 5.28 11.19 -2.26
CA LEU A 89 5.52 12.37 -1.43
C LEU A 89 7.01 12.66 -1.23
N GLY A 90 7.30 13.80 -0.61
CA GLY A 90 8.66 14.25 -0.36
C GLY A 90 9.35 14.86 -1.58
N PRO A 91 10.64 15.21 -1.45
CA PRO A 91 11.41 15.91 -2.48
C PRO A 91 11.91 14.99 -3.61
N HIS A 92 11.83 13.67 -3.42
CA HIS A 92 12.39 12.69 -4.36
C HIS A 92 11.35 12.22 -5.39
N TYR A 93 11.85 11.71 -6.52
CA TYR A 93 10.99 11.08 -7.51
C TYR A 93 10.23 9.90 -6.91
N SER A 94 8.97 9.78 -7.32
CA SER A 94 8.13 8.65 -6.95
C SER A 94 8.68 7.37 -7.56
N MET A 95 8.77 6.32 -6.76
CA MET A 95 9.27 5.01 -7.18
C MET A 95 8.21 3.95 -6.92
N LYS A 96 8.11 2.98 -7.81
CA LYS A 96 7.19 1.85 -7.66
C LYS A 96 7.84 0.56 -8.13
N THR A 97 7.37 -0.56 -7.59
CA THR A 97 7.77 -1.89 -8.09
C THR A 97 7.34 -2.10 -9.54
N GLU A 98 8.09 -2.94 -10.25
CA GLU A 98 7.70 -3.41 -11.59
C GLU A 98 6.48 -4.32 -11.53
N TYR A 99 5.67 -4.32 -12.59
CA TYR A 99 4.52 -5.21 -12.71
C TYR A 99 4.94 -6.57 -13.28
N LEU A 100 5.63 -7.35 -12.45
CA LEU A 100 6.07 -8.70 -12.76
C LEU A 100 5.76 -9.64 -11.59
N THR A 101 5.37 -10.87 -11.89
CA THR A 101 5.07 -11.90 -10.87
C THR A 101 6.29 -12.31 -10.04
N SER A 102 7.50 -12.04 -10.54
CA SER A 102 8.75 -12.19 -9.77
C SER A 102 8.91 -11.17 -8.65
N TRP A 103 8.19 -10.05 -8.72
CA TRP A 103 8.21 -9.00 -7.69
C TRP A 103 7.04 -9.15 -6.70
N LEU A 104 5.80 -9.18 -7.22
CA LEU A 104 4.58 -9.29 -6.42
C LEU A 104 3.56 -10.14 -7.19
N ASN A 105 3.12 -11.24 -6.58
CA ASN A 105 2.12 -12.11 -7.19
C ASN A 105 0.73 -11.82 -6.64
N GLY A 106 -0.02 -11.01 -7.38
CA GLY A 106 -1.33 -10.51 -6.96
C GLY A 106 -2.47 -11.52 -7.04
N GLY A 107 -2.25 -12.66 -7.71
CA GLY A 107 -3.25 -13.71 -7.98
C GLY A 107 -4.53 -13.13 -8.58
N ASP A 108 -4.77 -13.30 -9.89
CA ASP A 108 -6.01 -12.84 -10.52
C ASP A 108 -7.22 -13.28 -9.70
N ALA A 109 -7.92 -12.30 -9.11
CA ALA A 109 -9.18 -12.52 -8.42
C ALA A 109 -10.32 -12.72 -9.45
N GLN A 110 -10.04 -13.45 -10.53
CA GLN A 110 -11.07 -13.95 -11.43
C GLN A 110 -11.29 -15.41 -11.06
N GLY A 111 -12.10 -15.60 -10.01
CA GLY A 111 -12.58 -16.92 -9.64
C GLY A 111 -13.29 -17.54 -10.84
N THR A 112 -12.62 -18.50 -11.47
CA THR A 112 -13.28 -19.68 -12.01
C THR A 112 -14.10 -20.26 -10.87
N GLY A 113 -15.42 -20.25 -11.03
CA GLY A 113 -16.31 -20.90 -10.09
C GLY A 113 -16.01 -22.39 -10.08
N ASP A 114 -15.55 -22.89 -8.94
CA ASP A 114 -15.74 -24.27 -8.56
C ASP A 114 -16.37 -24.32 -7.16
N ALA A 115 -17.35 -25.20 -7.04
CA ALA A 115 -18.29 -25.29 -5.95
C ALA A 115 -17.64 -25.82 -4.67
N GLY A 116 -17.58 -24.98 -3.63
CA GLY A 116 -17.20 -25.41 -2.27
C GLY A 116 -16.94 -24.19 -1.38
N GLY A 117 -17.76 -23.98 -0.36
CA GLY A 117 -17.83 -22.73 0.40
C GLY A 117 -16.53 -22.26 1.07
N ASP A 118 -15.99 -21.13 0.58
CA ASP A 118 -15.52 -19.99 1.37
C ASP A 118 -15.40 -18.76 0.44
N ARG A 119 -16.54 -18.14 0.10
CA ARG A 119 -16.56 -16.93 -0.74
C ARG A 119 -16.05 -15.75 0.09
N GLY A 120 -14.74 -15.48 0.07
CA GLY A 120 -14.25 -14.23 0.68
C GLY A 120 -12.74 -13.99 0.75
N ARG A 121 -11.87 -14.92 0.32
CA ARG A 121 -10.42 -14.70 0.40
C ARG A 121 -9.74 -14.93 -0.93
N GLY A 122 -9.88 -13.96 -1.83
CA GLY A 122 -8.93 -13.83 -2.94
C GLY A 122 -7.51 -13.65 -2.37
N ALA A 123 -6.56 -14.43 -2.86
CA ALA A 123 -5.15 -14.36 -2.50
C ALA A 123 -4.47 -13.17 -3.19
N GLY A 124 -4.92 -11.96 -2.85
CA GLY A 124 -4.19 -10.73 -3.12
C GLY A 124 -3.30 -10.35 -1.93
N VAL A 125 -2.81 -9.12 -1.95
CA VAL A 125 -2.17 -8.37 -0.85
C VAL A 125 -3.18 -8.26 0.32
N THR A 126 -3.58 -9.38 0.94
CA THR A 126 -4.85 -9.50 1.68
C THR A 126 -4.71 -9.07 3.14
N ARG A 127 -3.49 -9.03 3.66
CA ARG A 127 -3.15 -8.41 4.95
C ARG A 127 -1.76 -7.86 4.84
N CYS A 128 -1.67 -6.54 4.74
CA CYS A 128 -0.38 -5.90 4.73
C CYS A 128 -0.18 -5.06 5.96
N PHE A 129 0.99 -5.21 6.54
CA PHE A 129 1.48 -4.35 7.59
C PHE A 129 2.79 -3.76 7.11
N CYS A 130 2.87 -2.43 7.11
CA CYS A 130 4.12 -1.70 6.93
C CYS A 130 4.69 -1.39 8.30
N ARG A 131 5.98 -1.66 8.47
CA ARG A 131 6.72 -1.18 9.64
C ARG A 131 8.07 -0.62 9.19
N ALA A 132 8.36 0.60 9.60
CA ALA A 132 9.72 1.11 9.51
C ALA A 132 10.56 0.48 10.61
N SER A 133 11.73 -0.04 10.25
CA SER A 133 12.79 -0.30 11.21
C SER A 133 13.82 0.81 11.07
N LEU A 134 13.71 1.80 11.94
CA LEU A 134 14.76 2.79 12.18
C LEU A 134 15.86 2.12 13.01
N ARG A 135 16.59 1.18 12.40
CA ARG A 135 17.83 0.64 12.97
C ARG A 135 18.96 1.32 12.24
N GLY A 136 19.28 2.55 12.66
CA GLY A 136 20.67 2.97 12.61
C GLY A 136 21.44 1.94 13.43
N SER A 137 22.38 1.24 12.80
CA SER A 137 23.42 0.56 13.56
C SER A 137 23.96 1.62 14.53
N ALA A 138 24.17 1.28 15.80
CA ALA A 138 24.72 2.20 16.80
C ALA A 138 26.17 2.65 16.50
N GLY A 139 26.59 2.64 15.23
CA GLY A 139 27.89 3.05 14.71
C GLY A 139 27.89 3.62 13.27
N SER A 140 26.76 3.76 12.55
CA SER A 140 26.74 4.49 11.26
C SER A 140 25.97 5.81 11.42
N GLY A 141 26.70 6.92 11.52
CA GLY A 141 26.12 8.25 11.78
C GLY A 141 25.29 8.86 10.65
N SER A 142 24.98 8.13 9.56
CA SER A 142 24.35 8.67 8.36
C SER A 142 22.86 8.35 8.19
N GLY A 143 22.28 7.40 8.91
CA GLY A 143 20.87 7.01 8.76
C GLY A 143 20.50 6.43 7.38
N ASP A 144 21.50 6.20 6.52
CA ASP A 144 21.34 5.72 5.13
C ASP A 144 21.03 4.20 5.06
N ASP A 145 21.20 3.51 6.19
CA ASP A 145 20.89 2.09 6.35
C ASP A 145 19.41 1.83 6.73
N ASP A 146 18.60 2.87 6.87
CA ASP A 146 17.20 2.77 7.26
C ASP A 146 16.41 1.94 6.22
N LYS A 147 15.56 1.05 6.72
CA LYS A 147 14.78 0.13 5.88
C LYS A 147 13.31 0.16 6.27
N VAL A 148 12.46 0.20 5.25
CA VAL A 148 11.02 0.03 5.40
C VAL A 148 10.68 -1.42 5.07
N TYR A 149 10.01 -2.10 5.99
CA TYR A 149 9.61 -3.49 5.85
C TYR A 149 8.13 -3.58 5.53
N PHE A 150 7.82 -4.41 4.53
CA PHE A 150 6.46 -4.76 4.11
C PHE A 150 6.23 -6.22 4.44
N PHE A 151 5.18 -6.49 5.21
CA PHE A 151 4.72 -7.85 5.50
C PHE A 151 3.43 -8.07 4.73
N PHE A 152 3.37 -9.13 3.94
CA PHE A 152 2.21 -9.41 3.08
C PHE A 152 2.02 -10.91 2.88
N SER A 153 0.90 -11.29 2.28
CA SER A 153 0.65 -12.65 1.81
C SER A 153 0.42 -12.61 0.31
N GLU A 154 0.91 -13.63 -0.41
CA GLU A 154 0.72 -13.79 -1.85
C GLU A 154 0.65 -15.26 -2.24
N ARG A 155 0.26 -15.52 -3.50
CA ARG A 155 0.27 -16.85 -4.09
C ARG A 155 1.71 -17.27 -4.38
N ALA A 156 2.14 -18.43 -3.87
CA ALA A 156 3.46 -18.95 -4.18
C ALA A 156 3.60 -19.32 -5.65
N VAL A 157 4.76 -19.00 -6.24
CA VAL A 157 5.15 -19.38 -7.62
C VAL A 157 6.16 -20.52 -7.62
N GLU A 158 6.83 -20.74 -6.49
CA GLU A 158 7.86 -21.74 -6.28
C GLU A 158 7.31 -23.15 -5.99
N TYR A 159 6.01 -23.27 -5.73
CA TYR A 159 5.35 -24.55 -5.44
C TYR A 159 4.37 -24.87 -6.57
N ASP A 160 4.77 -25.80 -7.44
CA ASP A 160 3.89 -26.38 -8.47
C ASP A 160 3.01 -27.46 -7.81
N CYS A 161 2.08 -27.01 -6.98
CA CYS A 161 1.15 -27.87 -6.25
C CYS A 161 -0.21 -27.90 -6.95
N TYR A 162 -0.92 -29.03 -6.84
CA TYR A 162 -2.31 -29.19 -7.31
C TYR A 162 -3.30 -28.21 -6.66
N ALA A 163 -2.88 -27.51 -5.60
CA ALA A 163 -3.67 -26.50 -4.91
C ALA A 163 -2.88 -25.19 -4.82
N GLU A 164 -3.61 -24.11 -5.03
CA GLU A 164 -3.16 -22.74 -4.83
C GLU A 164 -2.67 -22.50 -3.39
N GLN A 165 -1.36 -22.36 -3.19
CA GLN A 165 -0.77 -22.11 -1.87
C GLN A 165 -0.56 -20.61 -1.62
N VAL A 166 -1.11 -20.10 -0.51
CA VAL A 166 -0.83 -18.75 0.00
C VAL A 166 0.32 -18.80 1.00
N VAL A 167 1.31 -17.93 0.82
CA VAL A 167 2.50 -17.82 1.70
C VAL A 167 2.64 -16.42 2.26
N ALA A 168 3.17 -16.31 3.48
CA ALA A 168 3.55 -15.03 4.07
C ALA A 168 4.95 -14.64 3.61
N ARG A 169 5.13 -13.36 3.25
CA ARG A 169 6.42 -12.79 2.84
C ARG A 169 6.76 -11.53 3.61
N VAL A 170 8.05 -11.26 3.67
CA VAL A 170 8.61 -9.98 4.12
C VAL A 170 9.48 -9.42 3.01
N ALA A 171 9.20 -8.20 2.59
CA ALA A 171 10.06 -7.42 1.70
C ALA A 171 10.63 -6.22 2.46
N ARG A 172 11.75 -5.69 1.97
CA ARG A 172 12.37 -4.48 2.51
C ARG A 172 12.81 -3.57 1.37
N VAL A 173 12.67 -2.27 1.58
CA VAL A 173 13.21 -1.24 0.69
C VAL A 173 14.12 -0.31 1.51
N CYS A 174 15.21 0.14 0.91
CA CYS A 174 16.07 1.13 1.54
C CYS A 174 15.40 2.51 1.49
N LYS A 175 15.50 3.25 2.59
CA LYS A 175 15.16 4.66 2.65
C LYS A 175 16.36 5.44 2.09
N VAL A 176 16.52 5.38 0.76
CA VAL A 176 17.64 6.06 0.10
C VAL A 176 17.39 7.56 0.14
N ARG A 177 18.27 8.32 0.78
CA ARG A 177 18.45 9.74 0.44
C ARG A 177 19.17 9.76 -0.90
N LEU A 178 18.43 9.96 -1.99
CA LEU A 178 19.09 10.25 -3.27
C LEU A 178 19.68 11.66 -3.14
N GLY A 179 20.93 11.72 -2.72
CA GLY A 179 21.78 12.91 -2.76
C GLY A 179 22.38 13.09 -4.15
#